data_AF-A0A821YMQ6-F1
#
_entry.id   AF-A0A821YMQ6-F1
#
_cell.length_a   1.000
_cell.length_b   1.000
_cell.length_c   1.000
_cell.angle_alpha   90.00
_cell.angle_beta   90.00
_cell.angle_gamma   90.00
#
_symmetry.space_group_name_H-M   'P 1'
#
loop_
_entity.id
_entity.type
_entity.pdbx_description
1 polymer ?
#
loop_
_entity_poly.entity_id
_entity_poly.type
_entity_poly.pdbx_seq_one_letter_code
_entity_poly.pdbx_strand_id
1 'polypeptide(L)' 'MRWTQGDNKQGTVIVGGNGQGAGANQLNAPYGLSFDRHDNLYVVDPGNNRVQQFSIEQDL' A
#
# COMPACT_ATOMS: atom_id res chain seq x y z
N MET A 1 11.16 -5.82 6.54
CA MET A 1 12.41 -5.34 5.90
C MET A 1 13.45 -5.05 6.97
N ARG A 2 14.74 -5.33 6.73
CA ARG A 2 15.84 -4.96 7.63
C ARG A 2 16.73 -3.97 6.88
N TRP A 3 16.73 -2.72 7.34
CA TRP A 3 17.61 -1.66 6.84
C TRP A 3 18.85 -1.65 7.72
N THR A 4 20.04 -1.77 7.14
CA THR A 4 21.31 -1.63 7.85
C THR A 4 21.90 -0.24 7.64
N GLN A 5 22.69 0.23 8.61
CA GLN A 5 23.34 1.54 8.53
C GLN A 5 24.29 1.57 7.31
N GLY A 6 24.05 2.48 6.37
CA GLY A 6 24.76 2.57 5.09
C GLY A 6 23.99 2.02 3.87
N ASP A 7 22.80 1.44 4.08
CA ASP A 7 21.96 0.97 2.98
C ASP A 7 21.38 2.15 2.16
N ASN A 8 21.74 2.23 0.88
CA ASN A 8 21.15 3.17 -0.10
C ASN A 8 19.87 2.61 -0.78
N LYS A 9 19.10 1.73 -0.12
CA LYS A 9 17.91 1.20 -0.80
C LYS A 9 16.86 2.30 -0.93
N GLN A 10 16.14 2.30 -2.04
CA GLN A 10 15.05 3.24 -2.28
C GLN A 10 13.72 2.52 -2.07
N GLY A 11 12.77 3.20 -1.45
CA GLY A 11 11.40 2.72 -1.33
C GLY A 11 10.58 3.17 -2.53
N THR A 12 9.75 2.27 -3.06
CA THR A 12 8.74 2.62 -4.06
C THR A 12 7.39 2.80 -3.36
N VAL A 13 6.65 3.84 -3.75
CA VAL A 13 5.24 3.99 -3.33
C VAL A 13 4.40 3.00 -4.14
N ILE A 14 3.90 1.98 -3.46
CA ILE A 14 3.08 0.91 -4.05
C ILE A 14 1.57 1.19 -3.95
N VAL A 15 1.14 1.98 -2.96
CA VAL A 15 -0.27 2.27 -2.67
C VAL A 15 -0.45 3.70 -2.19
N GLY A 16 -1.48 4.40 -2.67
CA GLY A 16 -1.90 5.72 -2.19
C GLY A 16 -1.08 6.89 -2.73
N GLY A 17 -0.26 6.67 -3.76
CA GLY A 17 0.64 7.68 -4.33
C GLY A 17 -0.06 8.82 -5.07
N ASN A 18 -1.35 8.70 -5.37
CA ASN A 18 -2.12 9.65 -6.18
C ASN A 18 -2.98 10.63 -5.35
N GLY A 19 -2.61 10.83 -4.08
CA GLY A 19 -3.30 11.75 -3.16
C GLY A 19 -4.65 11.23 -2.65
N GLN A 20 -5.35 12.10 -1.93
CA GLN A 20 -6.65 11.77 -1.34
C GLN A 20 -7.73 11.64 -2.42
N GLY A 21 -8.52 10.57 -2.38
CA GLY A 21 -9.63 10.39 -3.32
C GLY A 21 -10.18 8.96 -3.35
N ALA A 22 -11.12 8.72 -4.27
CA ALA A 22 -11.80 7.43 -4.44
C ALA A 22 -11.33 6.64 -5.68
N GLY A 23 -10.44 7.21 -6.48
CA GLY A 23 -9.88 6.58 -7.68
C GLY A 23 -9.00 5.37 -7.37
N ALA A 24 -8.56 4.69 -8.43
CA ALA A 24 -7.55 3.65 -8.33
C ALA A 24 -6.25 4.25 -7.79
N ASN A 25 -5.62 3.56 -6.83
CA ASN A 25 -4.40 4.02 -6.15
C ASN A 25 -4.56 5.36 -5.39
N GLN A 26 -5.79 5.72 -5.01
CA GLN A 26 -6.11 6.80 -4.07
C GLN A 26 -6.75 6.23 -2.80
N LEU A 27 -6.56 6.93 -1.69
CA LEU A 27 -7.09 6.58 -0.37
C LEU A 27 -7.77 7.79 0.28
N ASN A 28 -8.67 7.55 1.22
CA ASN A 28 -9.37 8.55 1.99
C ASN A 28 -9.47 8.12 3.46
N ALA A 29 -8.67 8.77 4.32
CA ALA A 29 -8.54 8.45 5.74
C ALA A 29 -8.23 6.96 6.06
N PRO A 30 -7.21 6.33 5.41
CA PRO A 30 -6.90 4.92 5.64
C PRO A 30 -6.46 4.68 7.09
N TYR A 31 -6.92 3.57 7.67
CA TYR A 31 -6.73 3.30 9.11
C TYR A 31 -5.89 2.06 9.42
N GLY A 32 -5.88 1.08 8.52
CA GLY A 32 -5.20 -0.19 8.76
C GLY A 32 -4.80 -0.88 7.47
N LEU A 33 -3.79 -1.74 7.59
CA LEU A 33 -3.29 -2.56 6.50
C LEU A 33 -2.91 -3.95 6.97
N SER A 34 -3.05 -4.95 6.09
CA SER A 34 -2.61 -6.33 6.31
C SER A 34 -2.21 -6.99 5.01
N PHE A 35 -1.31 -7.96 5.08
CA PHE A 35 -0.97 -8.85 3.96
C PHE A 35 -1.68 -10.19 4.10
N ASP A 36 -2.00 -10.83 2.98
CA ASP A 36 -2.32 -12.27 2.94
C ASP A 36 -1.09 -13.12 2.61
N ARG A 37 -1.29 -14.44 2.51
CA ARG A 37 -0.21 -15.40 2.22
C ARG A 37 0.34 -15.36 0.79
N HIS A 38 -0.31 -14.62 -0.11
CA HIS A 38 0.13 -14.41 -1.49
C HIS A 38 0.64 -12.98 -1.69
N ASP A 39 1.03 -12.31 -0.60
CA ASP A 39 1.52 -10.94 -0.58
C ASP A 39 0.55 -9.90 -1.14
N ASN A 40 -0.77 -10.18 -1.19
CA ASN A 40 -1.74 -9.12 -1.47
C ASN A 40 -1.84 -8.19 -0.26
N LEU A 41 -1.78 -6.89 -0.50
CA LEU A 41 -1.97 -5.86 0.51
C LEU A 41 -3.43 -5.41 0.55
N TYR A 42 -4.04 -5.51 1.72
CA TYR A 42 -5.39 -5.00 1.97
C TYR A 42 -5.28 -3.71 2.79
N VAL A 43 -5.98 -2.67 2.35
CA VAL A 43 -6.04 -1.37 3.05
C VAL A 43 -7.48 -1.05 3.40
N VAL A 44 -7.72 -0.78 4.69
CA VAL A 44 -9.00 -0.28 5.19
C VAL A 44 -9.08 1.21 4.91
N ASP A 45 -10.03 1.60 4.07
CA ASP A 45 -10.16 2.95 3.48
C ASP A 45 -11.54 3.54 3.85
N PRO A 46 -11.76 3.86 5.13
CA PRO A 46 -13.08 4.17 5.68
C PRO A 46 -13.68 5.47 5.14
N GLY A 47 -12.86 6.45 4.73
CA GLY A 47 -13.36 7.66 4.08
C GLY A 47 -14.03 7.37 2.73
N ASN A 48 -13.75 6.21 2.13
CA ASN A 48 -14.42 5.71 0.93
C ASN A 48 -15.37 4.53 1.20
N ASN A 49 -15.61 4.18 2.48
CA ASN A 49 -16.44 3.05 2.89
C ASN A 49 -16.03 1.71 2.22
N ARG A 50 -14.73 1.46 2.07
CA ARG A 50 -14.23 0.26 1.37
C ARG A 50 -13.01 -0.36 2.03
N VAL A 51 -12.72 -1.59 1.63
CA VAL A 51 -11.40 -2.23 1.75
C VAL A 51 -10.87 -2.42 0.33
N GLN A 52 -9.65 -1.96 0.07
CA GLN A 52 -8.98 -2.15 -1.23
C GLN A 52 -7.92 -3.22 -1.13
N GLN A 53 -7.86 -4.11 -2.13
CA GLN A 53 -6.77 -5.07 -2.32
C GLN A 53 -5.83 -4.57 -3.41
N PHE A 54 -4.53 -4.69 -3.16
CA PHE A 54 -3.47 -4.43 -4.11
C PHE A 54 -2.64 -5.71 -4.27
N SER A 55 -2.56 -6.23 -5.50
CA SER A 55 -1.60 -7.27 -5.83
C SER A 55 -0.22 -6.63 -5.83
N ILE A 56 0.65 -7.07 -4.93
CA ILE A 56 2.04 -6.66 -4.90
C ILE A 56 2.79 -7.64 -5.81
N GLU A 57 2.61 -7.51 -7.13
CA GLU A 57 3.51 -8.22 -8.03
C GLU A 57 4.92 -7.65 -7.80
N GLN A 58 5.84 -8.52 -7.37
CA GLN A 58 7.25 -8.16 -7.39
C GLN A 58 7.64 -8.11 -8.87
N ASP A 59 7.73 -6.91 -9.44
CA ASP A 59 8.52 -6.71 -10.65
C ASP A 59 9.93 -7.26 -10.34
N LEU A 60 10.21 -8.47 -10.82
CA LEU A 60 11.50 -9.15 -10.70
C LEU A 60 12.54 -8.51 -11.62
#